data_AF-A0A0C2RXI1-F1
#
_entry.id   AF-A0A0C2RXI1-F1
#
_cell.length_a   1.000
_cell.length_b   1.000
_cell.length_c   1.000
_cell.angle_alpha   90.00
_cell.angle_beta   90.00
_cell.angle_gamma   90.00
#
_symmetry.space_group_name_H-M   'P 1'
#
loop_
_entity.id
_entity.type
_entity.pdbx_description
1 polymer ?
#
loop_
_entity_poly.entity_id
_entity_poly.type
_entity_poly.pdbx_seq_one_letter_code
_entity_poly.pdbx_strand_id
1 'polypeptide(L)' 'MAPIAKALKYLTVPAIDKHTATIIFAHGLGDTGQGWEPVAKMLNRDPSLNHVKWILPHSPQKQITANMGMSMPAW' A
#
# COMPACT_ATOMS: atom_id res chain seq x y z
N MET A 1 1.93 -8.84 28.32
CA MET A 1 1.74 -9.28 26.92
C MET A 1 1.44 -8.05 26.09
N ALA A 2 2.22 -7.76 25.05
CA ALA A 2 1.94 -6.62 24.16
C ALA A 2 0.63 -6.88 23.38
N PRO A 3 -0.24 -5.88 23.20
CA PRO A 3 -1.46 -6.07 22.42
C PRO A 3 -1.09 -6.43 20.98
N ILE A 4 -1.74 -7.46 20.44
CA ILE A 4 -1.58 -7.85 19.05
C ILE A 4 -2.07 -6.66 18.20
N ALA A 5 -1.15 -6.04 17.46
CA ALA A 5 -1.48 -4.94 16.58
C ALA A 5 -2.53 -5.40 15.56
N LYS A 6 -3.61 -4.61 15.41
CA LYS A 6 -4.64 -4.88 14.43
C LYS A 6 -4.02 -4.89 13.03
N ALA A 7 -4.24 -5.97 12.29
CA ALA A 7 -3.76 -6.08 10.91
C ALA A 7 -4.33 -4.94 10.05
N LEU A 8 -3.49 -4.37 9.20
CA LEU A 8 -3.89 -3.33 8.26
C LEU A 8 -4.78 -3.93 7.16
N LYS A 9 -5.71 -3.13 6.64
CA LYS A 9 -6.34 -3.43 5.37
C LYS A 9 -5.31 -3.16 4.26
N TYR A 10 -5.32 -3.97 3.21
CA TYR A 10 -4.45 -3.80 2.05
C TYR A 10 -5.13 -4.38 0.81
N LEU A 11 -4.64 -4.00 -0.36
CA LEU A 11 -4.93 -4.72 -1.59
C LEU A 11 -3.69 -5.41 -2.14
N THR A 12 -3.91 -6.38 -3.02
CA THR A 12 -2.84 -7.13 -3.68
C THR A 12 -3.03 -7.03 -5.19
N VAL A 13 -1.96 -6.66 -5.90
CA VAL A 13 -1.85 -6.85 -7.35
C VAL A 13 -0.97 -8.08 -7.56
N PRO A 14 -1.51 -9.19 -8.07
CA PRO A 14 -0.73 -10.41 -8.23
C PRO A 14 0.35 -10.24 -9.31
N ALA A 15 1.41 -11.03 -9.18
CA ALA A 15 2.35 -11.23 -10.29
C ALA A 15 1.60 -11.85 -11.48
N ILE A 16 1.98 -11.46 -12.69
CA ILE A 16 1.43 -12.03 -13.93
C ILE A 16 2.17 -13.32 -14.28
N ASP A 17 3.50 -13.32 -14.11
CA ASP A 17 4.35 -14.50 -14.32
C ASP A 17 4.72 -15.17 -12.98
N LYS A 18 5.55 -16.22 -13.02
CA LYS A 18 6.08 -16.91 -11.84
C LYS A 18 6.58 -15.90 -10.82
N HIS A 19 5.89 -15.84 -9.69
CA HIS A 19 6.21 -14.94 -8.60
C HIS A 19 7.61 -15.21 -8.04
N THR A 20 8.49 -14.21 -8.10
CA THR A 20 9.85 -14.29 -7.53
C THR A 20 10.18 -13.13 -6.59
N ALA A 21 9.38 -12.05 -6.60
CA ALA A 21 9.62 -10.88 -5.76
C ALA A 21 8.31 -10.23 -5.27
N THR A 22 8.36 -9.57 -4.13
CA THR A 22 7.23 -8.80 -3.59
C THR A 22 7.64 -7.38 -3.25
N ILE A 23 6.84 -6.42 -3.69
CA ILE A 23 6.94 -5.03 -3.26
C ILE A 23 5.78 -4.73 -2.32
N ILE A 24 6.11 -4.18 -1.14
CA ILE A 24 5.14 -3.59 -0.22
C ILE A 24 5.31 -2.08 -0.34
N PHE A 25 4.29 -1.39 -0.85
CA PHE A 25 4.37 0.05 -1.11
C PHE A 25 3.47 0.82 -0.14
N ALA A 26 4.07 1.52 0.81
CA ALA A 26 3.36 2.39 1.74
C ALA A 26 3.19 3.79 1.13
N HIS A 27 1.94 4.21 0.95
CA HIS A 27 1.60 5.51 0.36
C HIS A 27 1.95 6.69 1.29
N GLY A 28 1.92 7.90 0.75
CA GLY A 28 2.15 9.14 1.48
C GLY A 28 0.94 9.62 2.31
N LEU A 29 1.11 10.74 3.01
CA LEU A 29 0.08 11.39 3.83
C LEU A 29 -1.18 11.71 3.00
N GLY A 30 -2.36 11.36 3.52
CA GLY A 30 -3.65 11.69 2.91
C GLY A 30 -4.11 10.72 1.80
N ASP A 31 -3.22 9.84 1.32
CA ASP A 31 -3.51 8.90 0.24
C ASP A 31 -4.00 7.53 0.78
N THR A 32 -4.17 6.55 -0.10
CA THR A 32 -4.54 5.17 0.26
C THR A 32 -3.80 4.18 -0.63
N GLY A 33 -3.72 2.92 -0.20
CA GLY A 33 -3.31 1.83 -1.10
C GLY A 33 -4.09 1.82 -2.44
N GLN A 34 -5.39 2.14 -2.48
CA GLN A 34 -6.15 2.18 -3.73
C GLN A 34 -5.64 3.28 -4.67
N GLY A 35 -5.19 4.42 -4.15
CA GLY A 35 -4.63 5.52 -4.94
C GLY A 35 -3.42 5.08 -5.78
N TRP A 36 -2.68 4.06 -5.32
CA TRP A 36 -1.49 3.52 -5.98
C TRP A 36 -1.73 2.26 -6.81
N GLU A 37 -2.94 1.69 -6.78
CA GLU A 37 -3.27 0.50 -7.56
C GLU A 37 -3.03 0.68 -9.08
N PRO A 38 -3.37 1.83 -9.70
CA PRO A 38 -3.11 2.03 -11.13
C PRO A 38 -1.62 1.94 -11.48
N VAL A 39 -0.74 2.48 -10.63
CA VAL A 39 0.72 2.43 -10.82
C VAL A 39 1.22 1.00 -10.67
N ALA A 40 0.76 0.27 -9.64
CA ALA A 40 1.13 -1.14 -9.46
C ALA A 40 0.69 -2.01 -10.65
N LYS A 41 -0.52 -1.78 -11.21
CA LYS A 41 -1.03 -2.45 -12.41
C LYS A 41 -0.32 -2.03 -13.70
N MET A 42 0.21 -0.81 -13.76
CA MET A 42 1.05 -0.38 -14.87
C MET A 42 2.39 -1.10 -14.82
N LEU A 43 3.04 -1.13 -13.65
CA LEU A 43 4.35 -1.74 -13.46
C LEU A 43 4.31 -3.27 -13.55
N ASN A 44 3.28 -3.95 -13.03
CA ASN A 44 3.20 -5.41 -13.17
C ASN A 44 2.99 -5.89 -14.62
N ARG A 45 2.66 -4.99 -15.56
CA ARG A 45 2.58 -5.28 -17.00
C ARG A 45 3.91 -5.06 -17.73
N ASP A 46 4.87 -4.39 -17.09
CA ASP A 46 6.22 -4.28 -17.63
C ASP A 46 6.88 -5.67 -17.62
N PRO A 47 7.43 -6.17 -18.74
CA PRO A 47 8.08 -7.49 -18.79
C PRO A 47 9.20 -7.67 -17.75
N SER A 48 9.87 -6.59 -17.34
CA SER A 48 10.92 -6.64 -16.32
C SER A 48 10.37 -6.77 -14.90
N LEU A 49 9.08 -6.50 -14.67
CA LEU A 49 8.44 -6.48 -13.34
C LEU A 49 7.19 -7.37 -13.24
N ASN A 50 6.85 -8.12 -14.29
CA ASN A 50 5.66 -8.98 -14.33
C ASN A 50 5.70 -10.16 -13.32
N HIS A 51 6.88 -10.51 -12.81
CA HIS A 51 7.10 -11.51 -11.76
C HIS A 51 6.90 -10.96 -10.34
N VAL A 52 6.61 -9.65 -10.22
CA VAL A 52 6.47 -8.97 -8.93
C VAL A 52 5.02 -8.94 -8.49
N LYS A 53 4.76 -9.44 -7.26
CA LYS A 53 3.49 -9.22 -6.54
C LYS A 53 3.57 -7.91 -5.76
N TRP A 54 2.53 -7.10 -5.84
CA TRP A 54 2.45 -5.83 -5.11
C TRP A 54 1.44 -5.92 -3.98
N ILE A 55 1.80 -5.41 -2.80
CA ILE A 55 0.93 -5.26 -1.64
C ILE A 55 0.85 -3.78 -1.30
N LEU A 56 -0.35 -3.21 -1.33
CA LEU A 56 -0.59 -1.79 -1.09
C LEU A 56 -1.45 -1.65 0.18
N PRO A 57 -0.84 -1.47 1.37
CA PRO A 57 -1.58 -1.27 2.61
C PRO A 57 -2.28 0.09 2.67
N HIS A 58 -3.34 0.17 3.49
CA HIS A 58 -4.00 1.40 3.88
C HIS A 58 -3.55 1.80 5.27
N SER A 59 -3.13 3.04 5.44
CA SER A 59 -2.90 3.57 6.77
C SER A 59 -4.22 3.84 7.52
N PRO A 60 -4.20 3.83 8.87
CA PRO A 60 -5.33 4.28 9.66
C PRO A 60 -5.64 5.77 9.45
N GLN A 61 -6.86 6.18 9.80
CA GLN A 61 -7.21 7.59 9.95
C GLN A 61 -6.60 8.13 11.24
N LYS A 62 -5.86 9.24 11.16
CA LYS A 62 -5.29 9.93 12.32
C LYS A 62 -5.44 11.44 12.19
N GLN A 63 -5.55 12.13 13.32
CA GLN A 63 -5.44 13.59 13.35
C GLN A 63 -3.99 14.01 13.19
N ILE A 64 -3.75 14.96 12.28
CA ILE A 64 -2.40 15.37 11.91
C ILE A 64 -2.16 16.79 12.41
N THR A 65 -1.32 16.94 13.42
CA THR A 65 -1.01 18.24 14.04
C THR A 65 -0.53 19.26 13.02
N ALA A 66 0.35 18.88 12.10
CA ALA A 66 0.85 19.75 11.04
C ALA A 66 -0.26 20.25 10.09
N ASN A 67 -1.33 19.47 9.94
CA ASN A 67 -2.52 19.84 9.16
C ASN A 67 -3.66 20.32 10.08
N MET A 68 -3.31 21.06 11.15
CA MET A 68 -4.27 21.67 12.07
C MET A 68 -5.26 20.66 12.69
N GLY A 69 -4.81 19.42 12.92
CA GLY A 69 -5.62 18.35 13.51
C GLY A 69 -6.59 17.67 12.55
N MET A 70 -6.53 17.98 11.24
CA MET A 70 -7.37 17.33 10.24
C MET A 70 -7.14 15.80 10.24
N SER A 71 -8.24 15.04 10.24
CA SER A 71 -8.20 13.58 10.16
C SER A 71 -8.00 13.14 8.72
N MET A 72 -6.95 12.38 8.46
CA MET A 72 -6.67 11.80 7.15
C MET A 72 -5.85 10.50 7.29
N PRO A 73 -5.70 9.70 6.22
CA PRO A 73 -4.82 8.55 6.24
C PRO A 73 -3.38 8.93 6.60
N ALA A 74 -2.82 8.34 7.67
CA ALA A 74 -1.43 8.55 8.06
C ALA A 74 -0.85 7.36 8.85
N TRP A 75 0.45 7.12 8.64
CA TRP A 75 1.22 6.09 9.33
C TRP A 75 1.50 6.41 10.79
#